data_AF-A0A9C8H3Q4-F1
#
_entry.id   AF-A0A9C8H3Q4-F1
#
_cell.length_a   1.000
_cell.length_b   1.000
_cell.length_c   1.000
_cell.angle_alpha   90.00
_cell.angle_beta   90.00
_cell.angle_gamma   90.00
#
_symmetry.space_group_name_H-M   'P 1'
#
loop_
_entity.id
_entity.type
_entity.pdbx_description
1 polymer ?
#
loop_
_entity_poly.entity_id
_entity_poly.type
_entity_poly.pdbx_seq_one_letter_code
_entity_poly.pdbx_strand_id
1 'polypeptide(L)'
;MPGDYGPYSRAMSESDREALRAAYRAEAPRLRENRAAVRQGFRELQDALRADPYDHARVVAVVEAQQTRVQDHAALMRGLMLDRVAAMSPEERAAFADRLERVVRRGPPRERDRDREGQGARP
;
A
#
# COMPACT_ATOMS: atom_id res chain seq x y z
N MET A 1 -2.37 -6.22 -6.42
CA MET A 1 -2.35 -4.76 -6.15
C MET A 1 -1.19 -4.47 -5.21
N PRO A 2 -0.45 -3.36 -5.37
CA PRO A 2 0.60 -3.03 -4.42
C PRO A 2 -0.06 -2.74 -3.07
N GLY A 3 0.18 -3.62 -2.09
CA GLY A 3 -0.37 -3.53 -0.74
C GLY A 3 -1.88 -3.75 -0.69
N ASP A 4 -2.33 -4.98 -0.46
CA ASP A 4 -3.67 -5.18 0.09
C ASP A 4 -3.73 -4.34 1.38
N TYR A 5 -4.72 -3.46 1.56
CA TYR A 5 -4.89 -2.64 2.78
C TYR A 5 -5.31 -3.49 3.98
N GLY A 6 -4.76 -4.70 4.06
CA GLY A 6 -5.10 -5.73 5.01
C GLY A 6 -6.61 -5.97 5.08
N PRO A 7 -7.23 -5.77 6.25
CA PRO A 7 -8.63 -6.08 6.44
C PRO A 7 -9.58 -5.10 5.72
N TYR A 8 -9.15 -3.86 5.42
CA TYR A 8 -10.04 -2.83 4.85
C TYR A 8 -10.44 -3.14 3.40
N SER A 9 -9.49 -3.42 2.52
CA SER A 9 -9.76 -3.79 1.12
C SER A 9 -10.58 -5.09 1.04
N ARG A 10 -10.31 -6.06 1.91
CA ARG A 10 -11.07 -7.32 1.99
C ARG A 10 -12.50 -7.11 2.48
N ALA A 11 -12.75 -6.11 3.32
CA ALA A 11 -14.08 -5.77 3.78
C ALA A 11 -14.90 -4.94 2.78
N MET A 12 -14.28 -4.29 1.81
CA MET A 12 -14.99 -3.56 0.74
C MET A 12 -15.74 -4.52 -0.19
N SER A 13 -16.85 -4.07 -0.80
CA SER A 13 -17.51 -4.82 -1.86
C SER A 13 -16.67 -4.79 -3.14
N GLU A 14 -17.01 -5.60 -4.15
CA GLU A 14 -16.24 -5.60 -5.39
C GLU A 14 -16.35 -4.29 -6.18
N SER A 15 -17.51 -3.62 -6.16
CA SER A 15 -17.68 -2.31 -6.81
C SER A 15 -16.86 -1.23 -6.09
N ASP A 16 -16.82 -1.24 -4.76
CA ASP A 16 -15.97 -0.34 -3.97
C ASP A 16 -14.49 -0.54 -4.26
N ARG A 17 -14.06 -1.81 -4.36
CA ARG A 17 -12.68 -2.14 -4.71
C ARG A 17 -12.35 -1.66 -6.11
N GLU A 18 -13.25 -1.84 -7.07
CA GLU A 18 -13.02 -1.36 -8.44
C GLU A 18 -12.93 0.17 -8.51
N ALA A 19 -13.80 0.87 -7.79
CA ALA A 19 -13.74 2.33 -7.67
C ALA A 19 -12.42 2.79 -7.03
N LEU A 20 -11.99 2.12 -5.96
CA LEU A 20 -10.71 2.41 -5.32
C LEU A 20 -9.51 2.11 -6.24
N ARG A 21 -9.56 1.02 -7.02
CA ARG A 21 -8.55 0.70 -8.05
C ARG A 21 -8.51 1.78 -9.14
N ALA A 22 -9.67 2.27 -9.57
CA ALA A 22 -9.74 3.36 -10.55
C ALA A 22 -9.11 4.63 -10.00
N ALA A 23 -9.37 4.99 -8.74
CA ALA A 23 -8.73 6.12 -8.08
C ALA A 23 -7.21 5.95 -7.99
N TYR A 24 -6.70 4.76 -7.64
CA TYR A 24 -5.25 4.50 -7.70
C TYR A 24 -4.67 4.61 -9.10
N ARG A 25 -5.41 4.17 -10.13
CA ARG A 25 -4.96 4.29 -11.53
C ARG A 25 -4.87 5.75 -11.96
N ALA A 26 -5.75 6.62 -11.45
CA ALA A 26 -5.63 8.06 -11.69
C ALA A 26 -4.34 8.64 -11.10
N GLU A 27 -3.93 8.16 -9.92
CA GLU A 27 -2.65 8.52 -9.28
C GLU A 27 -1.42 7.83 -9.89
N ALA A 28 -1.57 7.02 -10.94
CA ALA A 28 -0.47 6.22 -11.50
C ALA A 28 0.80 7.02 -11.87
N PRO A 29 0.73 8.25 -12.41
CA PRO A 29 1.93 9.07 -12.66
C PRO A 29 2.73 9.34 -11.37
N ARG A 30 2.06 9.87 -10.34
CA ARG A 30 2.66 10.16 -9.02
C ARG A 30 3.21 8.90 -8.35
N LEU A 31 2.51 7.77 -8.50
CA LEU A 31 2.97 6.48 -7.99
C LEU A 31 4.23 5.98 -8.71
N ARG A 32 4.33 6.18 -10.03
CA ARG A 32 5.52 5.84 -10.81
C ARG A 32 6.72 6.68 -10.39
N GLU A 33 6.53 7.98 -10.18
CA GLU A 33 7.55 8.89 -9.68
C GLU A 33 8.03 8.48 -8.29
N ASN A 34 7.11 8.20 -7.36
CA ASN A 34 7.46 7.73 -6.03
C ASN A 34 8.29 6.43 -6.09
N ARG A 35 7.89 5.45 -6.91
CA ARG A 35 8.67 4.21 -7.13
C ARG A 35 10.06 4.47 -7.70
N ALA A 36 10.19 5.39 -8.65
CA ALA A 36 11.48 5.77 -9.20
C ALA A 36 12.37 6.39 -8.13
N ALA A 37 11.80 7.29 -7.31
CA ALA A 37 12.50 7.95 -6.23
C ALA A 37 12.91 7.00 -5.09
N VAL A 38 12.08 6.02 -4.73
CA VAL A 38 12.45 4.98 -3.75
C VAL A 38 13.63 4.16 -4.25
N ARG A 39 13.63 3.73 -5.52
CA ARG A 39 14.79 3.04 -6.12
C ARG A 39 16.04 3.89 -6.12
N GLN A 40 15.89 5.18 -6.38
CA GLN A 40 17.00 6.12 -6.34
C GLN A 40 17.54 6.29 -4.92
N GLY A 41 16.68 6.41 -3.91
CA GLY A 41 17.09 6.48 -2.51
C GLY A 41 17.90 5.27 -2.06
N PHE A 42 17.60 4.07 -2.53
CA PHE A 42 18.42 2.88 -2.23
C PHE A 42 19.82 2.95 -2.84
N ARG A 43 19.97 3.56 -4.02
CA ARG A 43 21.29 3.78 -4.63
C ARG A 43 22.08 4.81 -3.82
N GLU A 44 21.43 5.92 -3.45
CA GLU A 44 22.04 6.95 -2.60
C GLU A 44 22.52 6.40 -1.26
N LEU A 45 21.75 5.48 -0.66
CA LEU A 45 22.13 4.82 0.59
C LEU A 45 23.34 3.92 0.39
N GLN A 46 23.36 3.13 -0.68
CA GLN A 46 24.50 2.30 -1.03
C GLN A 46 25.78 3.13 -1.24
N ASP A 47 25.67 4.27 -1.92
CA ASP A 47 26.79 5.18 -2.15
C ASP A 47 27.27 5.82 -0.85
N ALA A 48 26.35 6.25 0.02
CA ALA A 48 26.68 6.82 1.33
C ALA A 48 27.37 5.81 2.25
N LEU A 49 26.94 4.54 2.23
CA LEU A 49 27.54 3.47 3.03
C LEU A 49 28.93 3.05 2.54
N ARG A 50 29.23 3.24 1.25
CA ARG A 50 30.54 2.92 0.65
C ARG A 50 31.51 4.11 0.65
N ALA A 51 31.08 5.27 1.14
CA ALA A 51 31.91 6.46 1.17
C ALA A 51 33.11 6.28 2.12
N ASP A 52 34.28 6.76 1.69
CA ASP A 52 35.49 6.84 2.50
C ASP A 52 36.03 8.28 2.43
N PRO A 53 36.05 9.03 3.55
CA PRO A 53 35.65 8.61 4.89
C PRO A 53 34.13 8.39 5.03
N TYR A 54 33.75 7.54 5.99
CA TYR A 54 32.35 7.30 6.32
C TYR A 54 31.67 8.59 6.82
N ASP A 55 30.55 8.94 6.20
CA ASP A 55 29.73 10.09 6.59
C ASP A 55 28.39 9.60 7.18
N HIS A 56 28.33 9.56 8.51
CA HIS A 56 27.13 9.15 9.23
C HIS A 56 25.93 10.08 8.95
N ALA A 57 26.16 11.40 8.88
CA ALA A 57 25.11 12.39 8.69
C ALA A 57 24.45 12.22 7.31
N ARG A 58 25.25 11.91 6.29
CA ARG A 58 24.74 11.58 4.95
C ARG A 58 23.87 10.33 4.96
N VAL A 59 24.26 9.27 5.67
CA VAL A 59 23.44 8.05 5.78
C VAL A 59 22.09 8.35 6.45
N VAL A 60 22.10 9.10 7.56
CA VAL A 60 20.87 9.51 8.25
C VAL A 60 19.94 10.28 7.31
N ALA A 61 20.47 11.30 6.62
CA ALA A 61 19.68 12.11 5.69
C ALA A 61 19.02 11.28 4.58
N VAL A 62 19.73 10.30 4.01
CA VAL A 62 19.16 9.42 2.97
C VAL A 62 18.05 8.54 3.55
N VAL A 63 18.23 7.98 4.75
CA VAL A 63 17.21 7.14 5.40
C VAL A 63 15.96 7.95 5.73
N GLU A 64 16.10 9.17 6.26
CA GLU A 64 14.98 10.06 6.56
C GLU A 64 14.21 10.45 5.28
N ALA A 65 14.93 10.73 4.20
CA ALA A 65 14.32 11.02 2.90
C ALA A 65 13.53 9.81 2.36
N GLN A 66 14.05 8.60 2.51
CA GLN A 66 13.31 7.37 2.15
C GLN A 66 12.05 7.21 3.01
N GLN A 67 12.16 7.40 4.33
CA GLN A 67 11.03 7.29 5.26
C GLN A 67 9.91 8.27 4.89
N THR A 68 10.25 9.52 4.61
CA THR A 68 9.29 10.56 4.22
C THR A 68 8.51 10.13 2.97
N ARG A 69 9.19 9.61 1.96
CA ARG A 69 8.55 9.13 0.72
C ARG A 69 7.60 7.95 0.95
N VAL A 70 7.95 7.05 1.86
CA VAL A 70 7.08 5.93 2.26
C VAL A 70 5.84 6.46 2.98
N GLN A 71 6.00 7.44 3.88
CA GLN A 71 4.88 8.07 4.57
C GLN A 71 3.96 8.82 3.61
N ASP A 72 4.50 9.57 2.64
CA ASP A 72 3.73 10.27 1.62
C ASP A 72 2.91 9.30 0.77
N HIS A 73 3.53 8.18 0.36
CA HIS A 73 2.82 7.14 -0.35
C HIS A 73 1.68 6.55 0.50
N ALA A 74 1.97 6.15 1.74
CA ALA A 74 0.98 5.62 2.67
C ALA A 74 -0.15 6.61 2.99
N ALA A 75 0.15 7.91 3.03
CA ALA A 75 -0.84 8.97 3.26
C ALA A 75 -1.78 9.14 2.06
N LEU A 76 -1.24 9.21 0.84
CA LEU A 76 -2.05 9.25 -0.39
C LEU A 76 -2.98 8.04 -0.45
N MET A 77 -2.39 6.88 -0.23
CA MET A 77 -3.04 5.59 -0.17
C MET A 77 -4.24 5.59 0.82
N ARG A 78 -3.98 5.97 2.08
CA ARG A 78 -5.00 6.09 3.12
C ARG A 78 -6.09 7.11 2.76
N GLY A 79 -5.71 8.25 2.15
CA GLY A 79 -6.65 9.28 1.70
C GLY A 79 -7.69 8.71 0.73
N LEU A 80 -7.24 8.04 -0.34
CA LEU A 80 -8.14 7.44 -1.33
C LEU A 80 -9.12 6.41 -0.72
N MET A 81 -8.66 5.65 0.27
CA MET A 81 -9.53 4.72 1.00
C MET A 81 -10.60 5.46 1.81
N LEU A 82 -10.23 6.51 2.54
CA LEU A 82 -11.15 7.32 3.33
C LEU A 82 -12.16 8.07 2.44
N ASP A 83 -11.72 8.58 1.30
CA ASP A 83 -12.60 9.23 0.31
C ASP A 83 -13.65 8.24 -0.22
N ARG A 84 -13.26 6.98 -0.46
CA ARG A 84 -14.24 5.96 -0.86
C ARG A 84 -15.28 5.71 0.22
N VAL A 85 -14.87 5.63 1.48
CA VAL A 85 -15.78 5.43 2.63
C VAL A 85 -16.69 6.65 2.83
N ALA A 86 -16.18 7.86 2.61
CA ALA A 86 -16.98 9.08 2.67
C ALA A 86 -18.07 9.11 1.58
N ALA A 87 -17.75 8.60 0.39
CA ALA A 87 -18.68 8.51 -0.74
C ALA A 87 -19.70 7.35 -0.65
N MET A 88 -19.66 6.53 0.39
CA MET A 88 -20.67 5.48 0.63
C MET A 88 -21.95 6.05 1.25
N SER A 89 -23.09 5.44 0.97
CA SER A 89 -24.33 5.69 1.71
C SER A 89 -24.21 5.24 3.17
N PRO A 90 -25.08 5.71 4.08
CA PRO A 90 -25.13 5.20 5.45
C PRO A 90 -25.26 3.67 5.53
N GLU A 91 -26.08 3.07 4.66
CA GLU A 91 -26.32 1.64 4.60
C GLU A 91 -25.08 0.88 4.09
N GLU A 92 -24.41 1.41 3.06
CA GLU A 92 -23.16 0.86 2.53
C GLU A 92 -22.04 0.87 3.58
N ARG A 93 -21.93 1.96 4.36
CA ARG A 93 -20.96 2.07 5.46
C ARG A 93 -21.26 1.06 6.58
N ALA A 94 -22.52 0.88 6.95
CA ALA A 94 -22.91 -0.12 7.95
C ALA A 94 -22.54 -1.53 7.48
N ALA A 95 -22.89 -1.89 6.24
CA ALA A 95 -22.55 -3.18 5.65
C ALA A 95 -21.03 -3.37 5.52
N PHE A 96 -20.27 -2.30 5.26
CA PHE A 96 -18.81 -2.32 5.26
C PHE A 96 -18.25 -2.60 6.67
N ALA A 97 -18.78 -1.96 7.71
CA ALA A 97 -18.38 -2.20 9.09
C ALA A 97 -18.62 -3.67 9.51
N ASP A 98 -19.78 -4.24 9.16
CA ASP A 98 -20.09 -5.65 9.45
C ASP A 98 -19.12 -6.60 8.74
N ARG A 99 -18.77 -6.31 7.48
CA ARG A 99 -17.76 -7.09 6.73
C ARG A 99 -16.38 -6.94 7.37
N LEU A 100 -16.01 -5.74 7.81
CA LEU A 100 -14.73 -5.47 8.45
C LEU A 100 -14.58 -6.26 9.75
N GLU A 101 -15.62 -6.26 10.59
CA GLU A 101 -15.63 -7.06 11.80
C GLU A 101 -15.40 -8.55 11.51
N ARG A 102 -16.09 -9.11 10.51
CA ARG A 102 -15.91 -10.51 10.11
C ARG A 102 -14.47 -10.79 9.64
N VAL A 103 -13.87 -9.90 8.88
CA VAL A 103 -12.50 -10.05 8.38
C VAL A 103 -11.48 -9.99 9.52
N VAL A 104 -11.65 -9.06 10.46
CA VAL A 104 -10.77 -8.91 11.62
C VAL A 104 -10.87 -10.15 12.52
N ARG A 105 -12.08 -10.64 12.81
CA ARG A 105 -12.31 -11.86 13.61
C ARG A 105 -11.68 -13.11 12.98
N ARG A 106 -11.67 -13.21 11.65
CA ARG A 106 -11.15 -14.40 10.94
C ARG A 106 -9.62 -14.41 10.82
N GLY A 107 -8.97 -13.26 10.98
CA GLY A 107 -7.53 -13.12 10.82
C GLY A 107 -7.03 -13.23 9.37
N PRO A 108 -5.71 -13.10 9.12
CA PRO A 108 -5.13 -13.34 7.81
C PRO A 108 -5.26 -14.82 7.39
N PRO A 109 -5.38 -15.13 6.09
CA PRO A 109 -5.39 -16.51 5.61
C PRO A 109 -4.13 -17.24 6.06
N ARG A 110 -4.27 -18.50 6.49
CA ARG A 110 -3.11 -19.33 6.84
C ARG A 110 -2.29 -19.58 5.57
N GLU A 111 -0.97 -19.59 5.71
CA GLU A 111 -0.01 -19.60 4.60
C GLU A 111 -0.24 -20.75 3.60
N ARG A 112 -0.75 -21.90 4.08
CA ARG A 112 -1.09 -23.09 3.27
C ARG A 112 -2.18 -22.87 2.21
N ASP A 113 -3.04 -21.86 2.34
CA ASP A 113 -4.11 -21.61 1.36
C ASP A 113 -3.62 -20.77 0.17
N ARG A 114 -2.56 -19.97 0.33
CA ARG A 114 -2.01 -19.11 -0.74
C ARG A 114 -1.30 -19.91 -1.84
N ASP A 115 -0.70 -21.03 -1.47
CA ASP A 115 0.00 -21.90 -2.42
C ASP A 115 -0.98 -22.58 -3.39
N ARG A 116 -2.21 -22.86 -2.95
CA ARG A 116 -3.22 -23.56 -3.76
C ARG A 116 -3.86 -22.67 -4.83
N GLU A 117 -4.02 -21.38 -4.54
CA GLU A 117 -4.55 -20.38 -5.51
C GLU A 117 -3.50 -19.95 -6.54
N GLY A 118 -2.19 -19.99 -6.20
CA GLY A 118 -1.10 -19.67 -7.13
C GLY A 118 -0.77 -20.75 -8.16
N GLN A 119 -1.22 -21.99 -7.95
CA GLN A 119 -0.92 -23.14 -8.83
C GLN A 119 -2.04 -23.45 -9.84
N GLY A 120 -3.19 -22.76 -9.78
CA GLY A 120 -4.33 -22.97 -10.69
C GLY A 120 -4.33 -22.10 -11.95
N ALA A 121 -3.36 -21.21 -12.13
CA ALA A 121 -3.30 -20.26 -13.24
C ALA A 121 -1.98 -20.40 -14.03
N ARG A 122 -1.87 -21.50 -14.80
CA ARG A 122 -0.96 -21.60 -15.93
C ARG A 122 -1.64 -22.40 -17.06
N PRO A 123 -2.10 -21.77 -18.15
CA PRO A 123 -2.03 -22.40 -19.47
C PRO A 123 -0.58 -22.45 -19.96
#